data_AF-A0A552BZC9-F1
#
_entry.id   AF-A0A552BZC9-F1
#
_cell.length_a   1.000
_cell.length_b   1.000
_cell.length_c   1.000
_cell.angle_alpha   90.00
_cell.angle_beta   90.00
_cell.angle_gamma   90.00
#
_symmetry.space_group_name_H-M   'P 1'
#
loop_
_entity.id
_entity.type
_entity.pdbx_description
1 polymer ?
#
loop_
_entity_poly.entity_id
_entity_poly.type
_entity_poly.pdbx_seq_one_letter_code
_entity_poly.pdbx_strand_id
1 'polypeptide(L)'
;MVLIEEFEKIDHLQMQKLKHSPYRYTRSMIETYKSVSHKINHQISEETLKAIKDFGRLILKNTPNTIKGAKEILDWSSQNYSLALLTRGENTISLNENYTSNLNPPLSSPF
;
A
#
# COMPACT_ATOMS: atom_id res chain seq x y z
N MET A 1 -18.00 15.06 -11.24
CA MET A 1 -17.86 13.74 -10.58
C MET A 1 -16.53 13.77 -9.85
N VAL A 2 -16.51 14.10 -8.54
CA VAL A 2 -15.36 14.82 -7.91
C VAL A 2 -14.62 13.99 -6.84
N LEU A 3 -15.14 12.83 -6.43
CA LEU A 3 -14.59 12.11 -5.27
C LEU A 3 -13.28 11.36 -5.58
N ILE A 4 -13.22 10.65 -6.71
CA ILE A 4 -12.05 9.85 -7.09
C ILE A 4 -10.87 10.77 -7.40
N GLU A 5 -11.09 11.83 -8.17
CA GLU A 5 -10.05 12.83 -8.49
C GLU A 5 -9.50 13.51 -7.22
N GLU A 6 -10.37 13.84 -6.27
CA GLU A 6 -9.94 14.43 -4.99
C GLU A 6 -9.12 13.44 -4.18
N PHE A 7 -9.53 12.16 -4.17
CA PHE A 7 -8.77 11.11 -3.53
C PHE A 7 -7.39 10.94 -4.18
N GLU A 8 -7.29 10.87 -5.50
CA GLU A 8 -6.01 10.69 -6.20
C GLU A 8 -5.04 11.84 -5.92
N LYS A 9 -5.54 13.09 -5.94
CA LYS A 9 -4.75 14.27 -5.58
C LYS A 9 -4.22 14.18 -4.15
N ILE A 10 -5.09 13.81 -3.20
CA ILE A 10 -4.71 13.70 -1.79
C ILE A 10 -3.76 12.52 -1.58
N ASP A 11 -4.01 11.36 -2.17
CA ASP A 11 -3.15 10.19 -2.05
C ASP A 11 -1.77 10.45 -2.64
N HIS A 12 -1.67 11.21 -3.73
CA HIS A 12 -0.37 11.65 -4.25
C HIS A 12 0.41 12.49 -3.23
N LEU A 13 -0.24 13.42 -2.53
CA LEU A 13 0.39 14.20 -1.46
C LEU A 13 0.76 13.32 -0.25
N GLN A 14 -0.10 12.36 0.11
CA GLN A 14 0.19 11.43 1.20
C GLN A 14 1.32 10.46 0.82
N MET A 15 1.45 10.07 -0.45
CA MET A 15 2.53 9.23 -0.96
C MET A 15 3.89 9.91 -0.77
N GLN A 16 3.98 11.22 -1.02
CA GLN A 16 5.23 11.96 -0.80
C GLN A 16 5.62 12.01 0.68
N LYS A 17 4.65 11.98 1.61
CA LYS A 17 4.87 12.08 3.06
C LYS A 17 5.08 10.73 3.75
N LEU A 18 4.24 9.76 3.39
CA LEU A 18 4.13 8.46 4.06
C LEU A 18 4.67 7.33 3.20
N LYS A 19 5.11 7.61 1.97
CA LYS A 19 5.64 6.63 1.01
C LYS A 19 4.71 5.42 0.91
N HIS A 20 5.21 4.26 1.31
CA HIS A 20 4.51 3.00 1.21
C HIS A 20 3.95 2.52 2.54
N SER A 21 3.85 3.41 3.53
CA SER A 21 3.28 3.09 4.83
C SER A 21 1.90 2.44 4.65
N PRO A 22 1.63 1.31 5.33
CA PRO A 22 0.33 0.65 5.29
C PRO A 22 -0.81 1.58 5.76
N TYR A 23 -0.49 2.59 6.59
CA TYR A 23 -1.46 3.55 7.10
C TYR A 23 -1.75 4.70 6.11
N ARG A 24 -1.03 4.80 4.99
CA ARG A 24 -1.21 5.86 3.98
C ARG A 24 -2.66 5.87 3.47
N TYR A 25 -3.19 4.71 3.08
CA TYR A 25 -4.53 4.62 2.51
C TYR A 25 -5.60 5.18 3.45
N THR A 26 -5.58 4.77 4.71
CA THR A 26 -6.49 5.29 5.75
C THR A 26 -6.35 6.80 5.91
N ARG A 27 -5.12 7.32 5.87
CA ARG A 27 -4.87 8.76 5.94
C ARG A 27 -5.44 9.49 4.73
N SER A 28 -5.21 8.98 3.52
CA SER A 28 -5.76 9.54 2.27
C SER A 28 -7.29 9.57 2.31
N MET A 29 -7.95 8.52 2.80
CA MET A 29 -9.40 8.47 2.96
C MET A 29 -9.93 9.50 3.97
N ILE A 30 -9.27 9.66 5.12
CA ILE A 30 -9.65 10.66 6.13
C ILE A 30 -9.54 12.08 5.56
N GLU A 31 -8.42 12.41 4.91
CA GLU A 31 -8.20 13.75 4.36
C GLU A 31 -9.11 14.02 3.16
N THR A 32 -9.44 13.00 2.36
CA THR A 32 -10.44 13.10 1.29
C THR A 32 -11.82 13.39 1.85
N TYR A 33 -12.24 12.68 2.89
CA TYR A 33 -13.53 12.93 3.54
C TYR A 33 -13.62 14.36 4.08
N LYS A 34 -12.57 14.84 4.75
CA LYS A 34 -12.51 16.24 5.23
C LYS A 34 -12.58 17.25 4.08
N SER A 35 -11.81 17.04 3.01
CA SER A 35 -11.79 17.95 1.86
C SER A 35 -13.16 18.03 1.18
N VAL A 36 -13.75 16.88 0.88
CA VAL A 36 -15.07 16.81 0.24
C VAL A 36 -16.15 17.39 1.13
N SER A 37 -16.14 17.07 2.44
CA SER A 37 -17.10 17.62 3.40
C SER A 37 -17.04 19.14 3.44
N HIS A 38 -15.83 19.71 3.44
CA HIS A 38 -15.64 21.16 3.37
C HIS A 38 -16.21 21.76 2.07
N LYS A 39 -15.94 21.15 0.91
CA LYS A 39 -16.42 21.63 -0.40
C LYS A 39 -17.95 21.66 -0.53
N ILE A 40 -18.64 20.76 0.17
CA ILE A 40 -20.11 20.67 0.15
C ILE A 40 -20.76 21.30 1.41
N ASN A 41 -19.98 22.00 2.23
CA ASN A 41 -20.41 22.58 3.51
C ASN A 41 -21.10 21.57 4.45
N HIS A 42 -20.61 20.33 4.45
CA HIS A 42 -21.07 19.27 5.34
C HIS A 42 -20.21 19.20 6.59
N GLN A 43 -20.85 19.08 7.75
CA GLN A 43 -20.14 18.92 9.02
C GLN A 43 -19.47 17.54 9.07
N ILE A 44 -18.21 17.52 9.50
CA ILE A 44 -17.46 16.28 9.69
C ILE A 44 -18.13 15.45 10.80
N SER A 45 -18.49 14.22 10.47
CA SER A 45 -19.04 13.24 11.41
C SER A 45 -17.93 12.39 12.03
N GLU A 46 -17.90 12.36 13.36
CA GLU A 46 -17.00 11.48 14.12
C GLU A 46 -17.32 10.00 13.87
N GLU A 47 -18.57 9.66 13.62
CA GLU A 47 -18.98 8.29 13.28
C GLU A 47 -18.39 7.86 11.93
N THR A 48 -18.44 8.73 10.92
CA THR A 48 -17.83 8.47 9.61
C THR A 48 -16.31 8.38 9.72
N LEU A 49 -15.67 9.26 10.49
CA LEU A 49 -14.23 9.18 10.75
C LEU A 49 -13.84 7.87 11.45
N LYS A 50 -14.64 7.42 12.41
CA LYS A 50 -14.45 6.13 13.08
C LYS A 50 -14.58 4.98 12.09
N ALA A 51 -15.61 4.98 11.24
CA ALA A 51 -15.82 3.96 10.22
C ALA A 51 -14.63 3.87 9.24
N ILE A 52 -14.10 5.01 8.77
CA ILE A 52 -12.90 5.04 7.91
C ILE A 52 -11.70 4.41 8.62
N LYS A 53 -11.46 4.75 9.90
CA LYS A 53 -10.35 4.19 10.69
C LYS A 53 -10.50 2.68 10.89
N ASP A 54 -11.70 2.21 11.20
CA ASP A 54 -11.97 0.79 11.43
C ASP A 54 -11.80 -0.01 10.13
N PHE A 55 -12.25 0.52 9.00
CA PHE A 55 -12.00 -0.09 7.69
C PHE A 55 -10.51 -0.11 7.32
N GLY A 56 -9.80 0.99 7.59
CA GLY A 56 -8.35 1.05 7.42
C GLY A 56 -7.60 -0.02 8.20
N ARG A 57 -8.00 -0.28 9.44
CA ARG A 57 -7.45 -1.38 10.27
C ARG A 57 -7.80 -2.75 9.70
N LEU A 58 -9.02 -2.92 9.17
CA LEU A 58 -9.48 -4.19 8.60
C LEU A 58 -8.65 -4.59 7.37
N ILE A 59 -8.36 -3.65 6.45
CA ILE A 59 -7.53 -3.93 5.26
C ILE A 59 -6.14 -4.42 5.66
N LEU A 60 -5.57 -3.85 6.72
CA LEU A 60 -4.24 -4.25 7.20
C LEU A 60 -4.23 -5.58 7.95
N LYS A 61 -5.37 -6.00 8.50
CA LYS A 61 -5.49 -7.26 9.22
C LYS A 61 -5.60 -8.47 8.29
N ASN A 62 -6.18 -8.27 7.11
CA ASN A 62 -6.41 -9.36 6.17
C ASN A 62 -5.21 -9.54 5.26
N THR A 63 -4.40 -10.56 5.53
CA THR A 63 -3.39 -11.04 4.57
C THR A 63 -4.13 -11.49 3.30
N PRO A 64 -3.78 -10.96 2.11
CA PRO A 64 -4.37 -11.42 0.86
C PRO A 64 -4.15 -12.93 0.70
N ASN A 65 -5.16 -13.63 0.17
CA ASN A 65 -5.00 -15.04 -0.16
C ASN A 65 -3.93 -15.18 -1.26
N THR A 66 -3.08 -16.20 -1.12
CA THR A 66 -2.15 -16.57 -2.19
C THR A 66 -2.93 -16.93 -3.45
N ILE A 67 -2.51 -16.39 -4.60
CA ILE A 67 -3.08 -16.78 -5.89
C ILE A 67 -2.73 -18.25 -6.14
N LYS A 68 -3.74 -19.08 -6.45
CA LYS A 68 -3.54 -20.50 -6.74
C LYS A 68 -2.56 -20.67 -7.90
N GLY A 69 -1.54 -21.51 -7.73
CA GLY A 69 -0.50 -21.72 -8.74
C GLY A 69 0.68 -20.74 -8.66
N ALA A 70 0.60 -19.67 -7.85
CA ALA A 70 1.67 -18.68 -7.79
C ALA A 70 2.97 -19.25 -7.20
N LYS A 71 2.87 -20.14 -6.20
CA LYS A 71 4.04 -20.79 -5.61
C LYS A 71 4.74 -21.68 -6.61
N GLU A 72 3.99 -22.48 -7.35
CA GLU A 72 4.51 -23.42 -8.35
C GLU A 72 5.25 -22.68 -9.47
N ILE A 73 4.68 -21.55 -9.93
CA ILE A 73 5.33 -20.70 -10.93
C ILE A 73 6.59 -20.06 -10.38
N LEU A 74 6.57 -19.54 -9.15
CA LEU A 74 7.75 -18.92 -8.52
C LEU A 74 8.86 -19.94 -8.27
N ASP A 75 8.52 -21.13 -7.77
CA ASP A 75 9.45 -22.23 -7.53
C ASP A 75 10.11 -22.65 -8.85
N TRP A 76 9.33 -22.90 -9.90
CA TRP A 76 9.87 -23.24 -11.21
C TRP A 76 10.74 -22.11 -11.79
N SER A 77 10.27 -20.86 -11.72
CA SER A 77 10.99 -19.73 -12.30
C SER A 77 12.32 -19.48 -11.57
N SER A 78 12.37 -19.68 -10.25
CA SER A 78 13.59 -19.49 -9.45
C SER A 78 14.71 -20.48 -9.78
N GLN A 79 14.36 -21.66 -10.29
CA GLN A 79 15.33 -22.67 -10.74
C GLN A 79 15.92 -22.36 -12.12
N ASN A 80 15.25 -21.51 -12.91
CA ASN A 80 15.59 -21.25 -14.31
C ASN A 80 16.06 -19.82 -14.57
N TYR A 81 15.68 -18.88 -13.70
CA TYR A 81 15.94 -17.45 -13.87
C TYR A 81 16.24 -16.78 -12.52
N SER A 82 16.98 -15.68 -12.58
CA SER A 82 17.07 -14.76 -11.44
C SER A 82 15.76 -14.00 -11.28
N LEU A 83 15.15 -14.08 -10.10
CA LEU A 83 13.90 -13.40 -9.79
C LEU A 83 14.15 -12.10 -9.03
N ALA A 84 13.43 -11.04 -9.40
CA ALA A 84 13.38 -9.79 -8.66
C ALA A 84 11.92 -9.42 -8.38
N LEU A 85 11.62 -9.16 -7.10
CA LEU A 85 10.29 -8.66 -6.70
C LEU A 85 10.28 -7.14 -6.78
N LEU A 86 9.60 -6.60 -7.79
CA LEU A 86 9.38 -5.17 -7.93
C LEU A 86 7.99 -4.83 -7.38
N THR A 87 7.94 -4.22 -6.21
CA THR A 87 6.69 -3.69 -5.64
C THR A 87 6.77 -2.18 -5.52
N ARG A 88 5.61 -1.52 -5.58
CA ARG A 88 5.45 -0.13 -5.14
C ARG A 88 5.31 -0.06 -3.62
N GLY A 89 6.01 -0.93 -2.87
CA GLY A 89 5.97 -1.09 -1.42
C GLY A 89 7.34 -0.76 -0.80
N GLU A 90 7.39 -0.41 0.49
CA GLU A 90 8.64 -0.08 1.20
C GLU A 90 9.57 -1.31 1.25
N ASN A 91 10.88 -1.07 1.18
CA ASN A 91 11.95 -2.08 1.19
C ASN A 91 11.87 -3.08 2.38
N THR A 92 11.09 -2.80 3.42
CA THR A 92 11.05 -3.52 4.70
C THR A 92 10.12 -4.74 4.72
N ILE A 93 9.21 -4.93 3.75
CA ILE A 93 8.35 -6.14 3.70
C ILE A 93 9.02 -7.29 2.92
N SER A 94 10.17 -7.03 2.29
CA SER A 94 10.85 -7.98 1.40
C SER A 94 11.95 -8.82 2.07
N LEU A 95 12.21 -8.63 3.37
CA LEU A 95 13.25 -9.37 4.10
C LEU A 95 12.63 -10.12 5.28
N ASN A 96 11.93 -11.21 4.97
CA ASN A 96 11.85 -12.32 5.91
C ASN A 96 13.15 -13.11 5.74
N GLU A 97 13.97 -13.17 6.78
CA GLU A 97 15.40 -13.54 6.84
C GLU A 97 15.76 -15.00 6.46
N ASN A 98 14.97 -15.68 5.62
CA ASN A 98 15.26 -17.06 5.19
C ASN A 98 15.53 -17.22 3.68
N TYR A 99 15.54 -16.13 2.90
CA TYR A 99 15.89 -16.16 1.46
C TYR A 99 17.19 -15.43 1.10
N THR A 100 17.99 -15.04 2.09
CA THR A 100 19.33 -14.49 1.89
C THR A 100 20.38 -15.58 2.09
N SER A 101 20.47 -16.52 1.15
CA SER A 101 21.68 -17.33 1.04
C SER A 101 22.35 -17.29 -0.33
N ASN A 102 21.72 -16.72 -1.38
CA ASN A 102 22.36 -16.62 -2.70
C ASN A 102 21.95 -15.42 -3.57
N LEU A 103 21.24 -14.42 -3.04
CA LEU A 103 20.97 -13.20 -3.78
C LEU A 103 22.01 -12.15 -3.41
N ASN A 104 22.92 -11.88 -4.35
CA ASN A 104 23.78 -10.70 -4.29
C ASN A 104 22.90 -9.47 -3.95
N PRO A 105 23.38 -8.57 -3.08
CA PRO A 105 22.60 -7.41 -2.68
C PRO A 105 22.18 -6.64 -3.94
N PRO A 106 20.94 -6.12 -4.00
CA PRO A 106 20.54 -5.29 -5.12
C PRO A 106 21.51 -4.11 -5.17
N LEU A 107 22.16 -3.96 -6.33
CA LEU A 107 22.97 -2.79 -6.66
C LEU A 107 22.15 -1.55 -6.30
N SER A 108 22.67 -0.76 -5.36
CA SER A 108 22.16 0.55 -5.02
C SER A 108 22.15 1.40 -6.29
N SER A 109 20.99 1.60 -6.90
CA SER A 109 20.82 2.54 -8.00
C SER A 109 20.64 3.94 -7.42
N PRO A 110 21.46 4.94 -7.81
CA PRO A 110 21.34 6.30 -7.35
C PRO A 110 20.39 7.06 -8.28
N PHE A 111 19.09 6.94 -8.08
CA PHE A 111 18.11 7.87 -8.66
C PHE A 111 16.95 8.07 -7.68
#